data_AF-K2RB86-F1
#
_entry.id   AF-K2RB86-F1
#
_cell.length_a   1.000
_cell.length_b   1.000
_cell.length_c   1.000
_cell.angle_alpha   90.00
_cell.angle_beta   90.00
_cell.angle_gamma   90.00
#
_symmetry.space_group_name_H-M   'P 1'
#
loop_
_entity.id
_entity.type
_entity.pdbx_description
1 polymer ?
#
loop_
_entity_poly.entity_id
_entity_poly.type
_entity_poly.pdbx_seq_one_letter_code
_entity_poly.pdbx_strand_id
1 'polypeptide(L)'
;MKSGSALTEFTAIGLKFADGTEIPADVIVFATGYATGMKQSASQLLDPEVAEKLDESWLLDEEGNPRGSWKPIGHPNVWFCPGDISHSRFFSRFIALQIKAEVEGKPFIPYTRKF
;
A
#
# COMPACT_ATOMS: atom_id res chain seq x y z
N MET A 1 -5.26 -27.92 12.01
CA MET A 1 -4.66 -26.77 11.28
C MET A 1 -3.25 -27.17 10.88
N LYS A 2 -2.93 -27.21 9.57
CA LYS A 2 -1.59 -27.55 9.08
C LYS A 2 -0.72 -26.29 9.09
N SER A 3 0.52 -26.41 9.54
CA SER A 3 1.54 -25.36 9.51
C SER A 3 2.92 -25.96 9.23
N GLY A 4 3.93 -25.12 8.98
CA GLY A 4 5.32 -25.55 8.80
C GLY A 4 5.66 -26.18 7.44
N SER A 5 4.73 -26.17 6.48
CA SER A 5 4.94 -26.63 5.10
C SER A 5 4.14 -25.75 4.14
N ALA A 6 4.73 -25.35 3.02
CA ALA A 6 4.08 -24.49 2.04
C ALA A 6 3.08 -25.30 1.19
N LEU A 7 1.96 -24.68 0.83
CA LEU A 7 1.04 -25.21 -0.18
C LEU A 7 1.76 -25.22 -1.54
N THR A 8 1.69 -26.34 -2.26
CA THR A 8 2.32 -26.48 -3.59
C THR A 8 1.32 -26.66 -4.71
N GLU A 9 0.20 -27.36 -4.47
CA GLU A 9 -0.77 -27.65 -5.53
C GLU A 9 -2.20 -27.79 -4.98
N PHE A 10 -3.17 -27.38 -5.80
CA PHE A 10 -4.57 -27.75 -5.65
C PHE A 10 -4.77 -29.07 -6.40
N THR A 11 -5.26 -30.09 -5.71
CA THR A 11 -5.54 -31.40 -6.33
C THR A 11 -7.03 -31.53 -6.60
N ALA A 12 -7.42 -32.61 -7.28
CA ALA A 12 -8.82 -32.94 -7.51
C ALA A 12 -9.58 -33.23 -6.19
N ILE A 13 -8.88 -33.52 -5.09
CA ILE A 13 -9.48 -33.92 -3.81
C ILE A 13 -9.13 -32.98 -2.65
N GLY A 14 -8.23 -32.01 -2.84
CA GLY A 14 -7.82 -31.12 -1.76
C GLY A 14 -6.53 -30.34 -2.03
N LEU A 15 -5.65 -30.30 -1.03
CA LEU A 15 -4.45 -29.45 -0.99
C LEU A 15 -3.20 -30.28 -0.74
N LYS A 16 -2.18 -30.13 -1.60
CA LYS A 16 -0.88 -30.77 -1.43
C LYS A 16 0.17 -29.78 -0.94
N PHE A 17 1.04 -30.26 -0.08
CA PHE A 17 2.07 -29.47 0.58
C PHE A 17 3.47 -29.96 0.22
N ALA A 18 4.46 -29.08 0.41
CA ALA A 18 5.86 -29.34 0.03
C ALA A 18 6.51 -30.51 0.77
N ASP A 19 5.99 -30.89 1.94
CA ASP A 19 6.40 -32.08 2.70
C ASP A 19 5.76 -33.38 2.19
N GLY A 20 5.05 -33.32 1.05
CA GLY A 20 4.38 -34.45 0.42
C GLY A 20 3.02 -34.79 1.03
N THR A 21 2.61 -34.11 2.09
CA THR A 21 1.29 -34.34 2.70
C THR A 21 0.18 -33.78 1.82
N GLU A 22 -0.97 -34.48 1.81
CA GLU A 22 -2.18 -34.03 1.14
C GLU A 22 -3.33 -34.00 2.14
N ILE A 23 -4.10 -32.91 2.11
CA ILE A 23 -5.27 -32.71 2.98
C ILE A 23 -6.51 -32.69 2.09
N PRO A 24 -7.39 -33.70 2.19
CA PRO A 24 -8.66 -33.68 1.49
C PRO A 24 -9.52 -32.48 1.89
N ALA A 25 -10.19 -31.86 0.92
CA ALA A 25 -11.07 -30.72 1.16
C ALA A 25 -12.19 -30.67 0.12
N ASP A 26 -13.44 -30.61 0.61
CA ASP A 26 -14.62 -30.41 -0.25
C ASP A 26 -14.83 -28.93 -0.62
N VAL A 27 -14.30 -28.01 0.21
CA VAL A 27 -14.40 -26.55 0.02
C VAL A 27 -13.06 -25.90 0.34
N ILE A 28 -12.65 -24.95 -0.50
CA ILE A 28 -11.43 -24.16 -0.33
C ILE A 28 -11.82 -22.68 -0.27
N VAL A 29 -11.39 -22.00 0.80
CA VAL A 29 -11.64 -20.56 1.00
C VAL A 29 -10.32 -19.81 0.93
N PHE A 30 -10.23 -18.86 0.01
CA PHE A 30 -9.06 -17.99 -0.13
C PHE A 30 -9.14 -16.85 0.89
N ALA A 31 -8.42 -17.01 1.99
CA ALA A 31 -8.23 -15.98 3.02
C ALA A 31 -6.83 -15.33 2.90
N THR A 32 -6.32 -15.14 1.68
CA THR A 32 -4.94 -14.71 1.38
C THR A 32 -4.73 -13.19 1.45
N GLY A 33 -5.72 -12.44 1.91
CA GLY A 33 -5.66 -10.98 2.00
C GLY A 33 -5.85 -10.28 0.65
N TYR A 34 -5.39 -9.02 0.59
CA TYR A 34 -5.53 -8.13 -0.57
C TYR A 34 -4.17 -7.58 -0.97
N ALA A 35 -4.05 -7.07 -2.20
CA ALA A 35 -2.90 -6.27 -2.59
C ALA A 35 -2.85 -5.00 -1.73
N THR A 36 -1.72 -4.76 -1.08
CA THR A 36 -1.54 -3.63 -0.15
C THR A 36 -0.77 -2.46 -0.76
N GLY A 37 -0.21 -2.64 -1.96
CA GLY A 37 0.53 -1.60 -2.67
C GLY A 37 -0.40 -0.50 -3.20
N MET A 38 -0.33 0.69 -2.60
CA MET A 38 -1.11 1.84 -3.07
C MET A 38 -0.66 2.32 -4.44
N LYS A 39 0.65 2.28 -4.74
CA LYS A 39 1.17 2.63 -6.07
C LYS A 39 0.63 1.68 -7.15
N GLN A 40 0.64 0.38 -6.89
CA GLN A 40 0.06 -0.62 -7.79
C GLN A 40 -1.44 -0.39 -8.01
N SER A 41 -2.18 -0.06 -6.95
CA SER A 41 -3.61 0.23 -7.07
C SER A 41 -3.85 1.52 -7.87
N ALA A 42 -3.04 2.56 -7.63
CA ALA A 42 -3.11 3.82 -8.34
C ALA A 42 -2.73 3.67 -9.82
N SER A 43 -1.77 2.81 -10.17
CA SER A 43 -1.35 2.59 -11.56
C SER A 43 -2.40 1.92 -12.43
N GLN A 44 -3.41 1.28 -11.82
CA GLN A 44 -4.58 0.76 -12.52
C GLN A 44 -5.64 1.83 -12.81
N LEU A 45 -5.56 2.99 -12.15
CA LEU A 45 -6.55 4.06 -12.22
C LEU A 45 -6.04 5.33 -12.93
N LEU A 46 -4.72 5.54 -12.94
CA LEU A 46 -4.08 6.74 -13.46
C LEU A 46 -3.36 6.45 -14.77
N ASP A 47 -3.11 7.50 -15.55
CA ASP A 47 -2.29 7.41 -16.74
C ASP A 47 -0.89 6.87 -16.40
N PRO A 48 -0.28 6.03 -17.26
CA PRO A 48 1.01 5.42 -16.99
C PRO A 48 2.10 6.43 -16.61
N GLU A 49 2.15 7.59 -17.26
CA GLU A 49 3.13 8.64 -16.99
C GLU A 49 2.96 9.29 -15.60
N VAL A 50 1.73 9.34 -15.09
CA VAL A 50 1.45 9.83 -13.72
C VAL A 50 1.83 8.75 -12.72
N ALA A 51 1.42 7.51 -12.97
CA ALA A 51 1.67 6.37 -12.11
C ALA A 51 3.17 6.07 -11.91
N GLU A 52 3.97 6.24 -12.96
CA GLU A 52 5.43 6.04 -12.91
C GLU A 52 6.10 7.01 -11.94
N LYS A 53 5.61 8.26 -11.87
CA LYS A 53 6.13 9.31 -10.99
C LYS A 53 5.80 9.07 -9.52
N LEU A 54 4.74 8.30 -9.20
CA LEU A 54 4.34 8.05 -7.82
C LEU A 54 5.38 7.20 -7.08
N ASP A 55 5.48 7.43 -5.79
CA ASP A 55 6.35 6.67 -4.88
C ASP A 55 5.55 5.57 -4.17
N GLU A 56 6.23 4.70 -3.43
CA GLU A 56 5.58 3.74 -2.54
C GLU A 56 5.24 4.39 -1.19
N SER A 57 4.08 4.01 -0.63
CA SER A 57 3.67 4.39 0.72
C SER A 57 4.42 3.57 1.79
N TRP A 58 4.58 4.13 2.99
CA TRP A 58 5.19 3.46 4.17
C TRP A 58 6.67 3.12 4.07
N LEU A 59 7.38 3.56 3.04
CA LEU A 59 8.83 3.54 3.06
C LEU A 59 9.35 4.60 4.03
N LEU A 60 10.64 4.52 4.37
CA LEU A 60 11.30 5.50 5.20
C LEU A 60 12.21 6.39 4.35
N ASP A 61 12.27 7.67 4.67
CA ASP A 61 13.32 8.56 4.19
C ASP A 61 14.63 8.37 4.99
N GLU A 62 15.68 9.10 4.62
CA GLU A 62 17.01 9.00 5.25
C GLU A 62 17.00 9.35 6.75
N GLU A 63 16.00 10.09 7.23
CA GLU A 63 15.82 10.43 8.64
C GLU A 63 14.93 9.41 9.39
N GLY A 64 14.43 8.39 8.70
CA GLY A 64 13.53 7.39 9.27
C GLY A 64 12.06 7.85 9.37
N ASN A 65 11.67 8.93 8.69
CA ASN A 65 10.27 9.34 8.65
C ASN A 65 9.52 8.62 7.51
N PRO A 66 8.20 8.39 7.66
CA PRO A 66 7.38 7.86 6.57
C PRO A 66 7.42 8.74 5.32
N ARG A 67 7.82 8.11 4.21
CA ARG A 67 7.79 8.60 2.83
C ARG A 67 6.54 8.06 2.12
N GLY A 68 5.99 8.84 1.20
CA GLY A 68 4.80 8.43 0.42
C GLY A 68 3.51 8.30 1.23
N SER A 69 3.48 8.81 2.47
CA SER A 69 2.31 8.75 3.36
C SER A 69 1.91 10.16 3.83
N TRP A 70 0.67 10.55 3.58
CA TRP A 70 0.04 11.81 4.04
C TRP A 70 0.79 13.10 3.66
N LYS A 71 1.58 13.06 2.58
CA LYS A 71 2.35 14.15 1.98
C LYS A 71 2.22 14.05 0.45
N PRO A 72 2.55 15.11 -0.33
CA PRO A 72 2.51 15.03 -1.79
C PRO A 72 3.44 13.93 -2.28
N ILE A 73 3.03 13.17 -3.30
CA ILE A 73 3.73 11.95 -3.71
C ILE A 73 4.01 11.92 -5.21
N GLY A 74 5.22 12.33 -5.60
CA GLY A 74 5.76 12.14 -6.96
C GLY A 74 5.11 12.96 -8.08
N HIS A 75 3.85 13.33 -7.92
CA HIS A 75 3.06 14.13 -8.84
C HIS A 75 2.33 15.25 -8.07
N PRO A 76 2.21 16.47 -8.63
CA PRO A 76 1.42 17.53 -8.02
C PRO A 76 -0.03 17.09 -7.77
N ASN A 77 -0.62 17.56 -6.68
CA ASN A 77 -2.01 17.31 -6.31
C ASN A 77 -2.40 15.84 -6.07
N VAL A 78 -1.42 14.98 -5.79
CA VAL A 78 -1.65 13.58 -5.43
C VAL A 78 -1.12 13.32 -4.02
N TRP A 79 -1.94 12.69 -3.19
CA TRP A 79 -1.60 12.25 -1.84
C TRP A 79 -2.10 10.83 -1.63
N PHE A 80 -1.29 10.01 -0.98
CA PHE A 80 -1.76 8.76 -0.40
C PHE A 80 -2.16 8.97 1.06
N CYS A 81 -3.27 8.34 1.45
CA CYS A 81 -3.71 8.24 2.83
C CYS A 81 -3.66 6.78 3.26
N PRO A 82 -2.46 6.23 3.49
CA PRO A 82 -2.32 4.82 3.81
C PRO A 82 -2.64 4.53 5.27
N GLY A 83 -2.86 3.24 5.57
CA GLY A 83 -3.17 2.75 6.91
C GLY A 83 -4.65 2.43 7.11
N ASP A 84 -4.96 2.03 8.34
CA ASP A 84 -6.33 1.73 8.74
C ASP A 84 -7.17 3.01 8.98
N ILE A 85 -8.36 2.81 9.52
CA ILE A 85 -9.27 3.91 9.87
C ILE A 85 -8.67 4.87 10.89
N SER A 86 -7.81 4.39 11.80
CA SER A 86 -7.19 5.20 12.84
C SER A 86 -6.18 6.16 12.23
N HIS A 87 -5.31 5.65 11.37
CA HIS A 87 -4.35 6.46 10.61
C HIS A 87 -5.07 7.46 9.69
N SER A 88 -6.02 6.97 8.89
CA SER A 88 -6.77 7.80 7.96
C SER A 88 -7.49 8.95 8.68
N ARG A 89 -8.13 8.66 9.81
CA ARG A 89 -8.83 9.67 10.62
C ARG A 89 -7.85 10.70 11.17
N PHE A 90 -6.73 10.26 11.75
CA PHE A 90 -5.75 11.16 12.34
C PHE A 90 -5.09 12.07 11.30
N PHE A 91 -4.67 11.50 10.17
CA PHE A 91 -3.86 12.21 9.19
C PHE A 91 -4.64 13.00 8.14
N SER A 92 -5.92 12.69 7.92
CA SER A 92 -6.78 13.39 6.94
C SER A 92 -6.77 14.91 7.11
N ARG A 93 -6.76 15.43 8.34
CA ARG A 93 -6.69 16.87 8.61
C ARG A 93 -5.42 17.51 8.06
N PHE A 94 -4.28 16.82 8.11
CA PHE A 94 -3.04 17.37 7.57
C PHE A 94 -3.07 17.41 6.05
N ILE A 95 -3.64 16.39 5.39
CA ILE A 95 -3.86 16.43 3.94
C ILE A 95 -4.80 17.58 3.57
N ALA A 96 -5.90 17.77 4.30
CA ALA A 96 -6.84 18.86 4.05
C ALA A 96 -6.17 20.25 4.18
N LEU A 97 -5.28 20.42 5.15
CA LEU A 97 -4.49 21.65 5.30
C LEU A 97 -3.52 21.85 4.13
N GLN A 98 -2.88 20.79 3.64
CA GLN A 98 -2.00 20.86 2.45
C GLN A 98 -2.79 21.26 1.20
N ILE A 99 -3.95 20.61 0.96
CA ILE A 99 -4.84 20.96 -0.17
C ILE A 99 -5.30 22.41 -0.07
N LYS A 100 -5.69 22.87 1.12
CA LYS A 100 -6.06 24.28 1.33
C LYS A 100 -4.88 25.21 0.98
N ALA A 101 -3.69 24.86 1.42
CA ALA A 101 -2.49 25.65 1.17
C ALA A 101 -2.18 25.75 -0.35
N GLU A 102 -2.35 24.64 -1.10
CA GLU A 102 -2.27 24.63 -2.57
C GLU A 102 -3.30 25.59 -3.20
N VAL A 103 -4.57 25.51 -2.80
CA VAL A 103 -5.66 26.36 -3.33
C VAL A 103 -5.40 27.85 -3.05
N GLU A 104 -4.80 28.19 -1.91
CA GLU A 104 -4.42 29.55 -1.56
C GLU A 104 -3.11 30.03 -2.23
N GLY A 105 -2.49 29.22 -3.08
CA GLY A 105 -1.22 29.54 -3.75
C GLY A 105 -0.02 29.53 -2.83
N LYS A 106 -0.10 28.81 -1.70
CA LYS A 106 0.94 28.67 -0.68
C LYS A 106 1.24 27.17 -0.46
N PRO A 107 1.75 26.46 -1.48
CA PRO A 107 1.91 25.01 -1.44
C PRO A 107 2.70 24.54 -0.23
N PHE A 108 2.29 23.41 0.35
CA PHE A 108 3.07 22.77 1.40
C PHE A 108 4.34 22.18 0.78
N ILE A 109 5.49 22.63 1.25
CA ILE A 109 6.79 22.10 0.84
C ILE A 109 7.21 21.07 1.90
N PRO A 110 7.27 19.77 1.56
CA PRO A 110 7.78 18.77 2.48
C PRO A 110 9.19 19.12 2.92
N TYR A 111 9.45 18.94 4.21
CA TYR A 111 10.79 19.11 4.74
C TYR A 111 11.74 18.11 4.10
N THR A 112 12.81 18.61 3.50
CA THR A 112 13.93 17.82 2.96
C THR A 112 15.21 18.33 3.58
N ARG A 113 15.59 17.80 4.74
CA ARG A 113 16.94 18.08 5.26
C ARG A 113 17.94 17.44 4.32
N LYS A 114 18.89 18.23 3.82
CA LYS A 114 20.12 17.71 3.21
C LYS A 114 21.24 17.94 4.22
N PHE A 115 21.93 16.89 4.62
CA PHE A 115 23.20 16.99 5.35
C PHE A 115 24.35 17.05 4.35
#